data_AF-A0A0E0L858-F1
#
_entry.id   AF-A0A0E0L858-F1
#
_cell.length_a   1.000
_cell.length_b   1.000
_cell.length_c   1.000
_cell.angle_alpha   90.00
_cell.angle_beta   90.00
_cell.angle_gamma   90.00
#
_symmetry.space_group_name_H-M   'P 1'
#
loop_
_entity.id
_entity.type
_entity.pdbx_description
1 polymer ?
#
loop_
_entity_poly.entity_id
_entity_poly.type
_entity_poly.pdbx_seq_one_letter_code
_entity_poly.pdbx_strand_id
1 'polypeptide(L)'
;MAPVHSHRRGATEANEQMRRKAQREKDAGDDDYDEGRYKRAVEHYARAAALDPGDISFPIKCAKSYFHMDQYEDCVRRCDEAVERGRELRSKKSLVAQALFWKGTALLNLADCASDCNAAIRALKQSLDEHYNKGTEASLDEAESTREEMEELEKEAAKHHRDKGLELLRKKKYKEAEMHFTEAIKRNPRYPKNFSDRARCLIELNSFPKALEDANRCIELDDTLGMGYLRKGLVQIVMGKYEDAIATLVDGLKHDPQNLDIHNGLKECAARIKMAKDSDAIAKDLTKHQREIEYLHKQLKESENKASNERSRRMKSEKLVKTLSGQVEQLRSANERNANLDHELSECRVRSERLQSIQNRILQHFICPISHEVMNDPHMAADGHTYEAKFIRDWLRRGHNTSPITNVELEHKKLTPNRALRSAIEEWRKYD
;
A
#
# COMPACT_ATOMS: atom_id res chain seq x y z
N MET A 1 62.00 69.29 42.59
CA MET A 1 61.46 68.03 43.13
C MET A 1 60.79 68.31 44.47
N ALA A 2 59.45 68.33 44.48
CA ALA A 2 58.46 68.14 45.57
C ALA A 2 57.17 68.91 45.17
N PRO A 3 55.94 68.43 45.46
CA PRO A 3 55.55 67.32 46.32
C PRO A 3 54.47 66.40 45.71
N VAL A 4 54.81 65.16 45.35
CA VAL A 4 53.79 64.09 45.12
C VAL A 4 53.24 63.55 46.47
N HIS A 5 53.79 64.01 47.60
CA HIS A 5 53.45 63.55 48.95
C HIS A 5 52.28 64.27 49.62
N SER A 6 51.86 65.47 49.19
CA SER A 6 50.74 66.19 49.81
C SER A 6 49.37 65.60 49.42
N HIS A 7 49.22 65.19 48.15
CA HIS A 7 47.97 64.62 47.63
C HIS A 7 47.70 63.20 48.15
N ARG A 8 48.75 62.39 48.35
CA ARG A 8 48.61 61.05 48.96
C ARG A 8 48.20 61.10 50.44
N ARG A 9 48.65 62.11 51.20
CA ARG A 9 48.29 62.28 52.63
C ARG A 9 46.84 62.75 52.80
N GLY A 10 46.37 63.68 51.97
CA GLY A 10 44.97 64.13 52.01
C GLY A 10 43.95 63.02 51.64
N ALA A 11 44.29 62.15 50.68
CA ALA A 11 43.45 61.01 50.32
C ALA A 11 43.39 59.94 51.43
N THR A 12 44.47 59.74 52.20
CA THR A 12 44.48 58.81 53.33
C THR A 12 43.68 59.32 54.53
N GLU A 13 43.73 60.63 54.83
CA GLU A 13 42.96 61.25 55.92
C GLU A 13 41.45 61.25 55.63
N ALA A 14 41.07 61.54 54.37
CA ALA A 14 39.66 61.47 53.94
C ALA A 14 39.10 60.04 54.03
N ASN A 15 39.88 59.03 53.62
CA ASN A 15 39.50 57.63 53.75
C ASN A 15 39.39 57.18 55.22
N GLU A 16 40.29 57.64 56.09
CA GLU A 16 40.22 57.34 57.52
C GLU A 16 38.98 57.98 58.17
N GLN A 17 38.62 59.19 57.77
CA GLN A 17 37.39 59.85 58.23
C GLN A 17 36.13 59.10 57.76
N MET A 18 36.11 58.59 56.52
CA MET A 18 35.01 57.76 56.01
C MET A 18 34.89 56.45 56.79
N ARG A 19 36.01 55.78 57.11
CA ARG A 19 36.02 54.57 57.96
C ARG A 19 35.49 54.83 59.36
N ARG A 20 35.85 55.96 59.98
CA ARG A 20 35.31 56.34 61.30
C ARG A 20 33.80 56.60 61.25
N LYS A 21 33.29 57.19 60.17
CA LYS A 21 31.85 57.36 59.95
C LYS A 21 31.15 56.01 59.74
N ALA A 22 31.74 55.11 58.96
CA ALA A 22 31.23 53.76 58.75
C ALA A 22 31.14 52.98 60.08
N GLN A 23 32.15 53.10 60.94
CA GLN A 23 32.12 52.45 62.26
C GLN A 23 31.01 53.01 63.17
N ARG A 24 30.78 54.34 63.16
CA ARG A 24 29.66 54.94 63.92
C ARG A 24 28.30 54.45 63.43
N GLU A 25 28.12 54.33 62.11
CA GLU A 25 26.89 53.78 61.53
C GLU A 25 26.72 52.31 61.91
N LYS A 26 27.80 51.53 61.97
CA LYS A 26 27.76 50.16 62.47
C LYS A 26 27.40 50.09 63.95
N ASP A 27 27.98 50.94 64.79
CA ASP A 27 27.67 50.95 66.24
C ASP A 27 26.19 51.29 66.46
N ALA A 28 25.66 52.29 65.75
CA ALA A 28 24.22 52.61 65.78
C ALA A 28 23.35 51.46 65.25
N GLY A 29 23.84 50.72 64.24
CA GLY A 29 23.18 49.52 63.73
C GLY A 29 23.20 48.36 64.74
N ASP A 30 24.28 48.20 65.50
CA ASP A 30 24.41 47.22 66.57
C ASP A 30 23.46 47.55 67.72
N ASP A 31 23.34 48.81 68.12
CA ASP A 31 22.34 49.28 69.11
C ASP A 31 20.90 48.98 68.63
N ASP A 32 20.56 49.35 67.38
CA ASP A 32 19.24 49.06 66.82
C ASP A 32 18.99 47.54 66.68
N TYR A 33 20.04 46.74 66.45
CA TYR A 33 19.95 45.28 66.37
C TYR A 33 19.65 44.66 67.74
N ASP A 34 20.37 45.09 68.79
CA ASP A 34 20.17 44.59 70.16
C ASP A 34 18.79 44.98 70.72
N GLU A 35 18.24 46.11 70.27
CA GLU A 35 16.86 46.52 70.57
C GLU A 35 15.79 45.84 69.69
N GLY A 36 16.19 44.90 68.82
CA GLY A 36 15.29 44.13 67.95
C GLY A 36 14.73 44.92 66.76
N ARG A 37 15.23 46.13 66.49
CA ARG A 37 14.82 46.99 65.36
C ARG A 37 15.61 46.65 64.10
N TYR A 38 15.51 45.40 63.65
CA TYR A 38 16.31 44.87 62.55
C TYR A 38 16.21 45.66 61.24
N LYS A 39 15.03 46.21 60.89
CA LYS A 39 14.86 47.06 59.70
C LYS A 39 15.77 48.29 59.74
N ARG A 40 15.82 48.97 60.87
CA ARG A 40 16.68 50.16 61.06
C ARG A 40 18.14 49.77 61.14
N ALA A 41 18.47 48.65 61.79
CA ALA A 41 19.82 48.11 61.83
C ALA A 41 20.37 47.86 60.40
N VAL A 42 19.57 47.26 59.51
CA VAL A 42 19.92 47.06 58.10
C VAL A 42 20.21 48.39 57.39
N GLU A 43 19.41 49.43 57.61
CA GLU A 43 19.65 50.77 57.02
C GLU A 43 20.97 51.37 57.50
N HIS A 44 21.29 51.20 58.79
CA HIS A 44 22.57 51.63 59.38
C HIS A 44 23.75 50.85 58.79
N TYR A 45 23.67 49.52 58.70
CA TYR A 45 24.71 48.70 58.09
C TYR A 45 24.88 48.94 56.58
N ALA A 46 23.79 49.20 55.84
CA ALA A 46 23.86 49.56 54.42
C ALA A 46 24.56 50.91 54.20
N ARG A 47 24.29 51.90 55.07
CA ARG A 47 25.04 53.17 55.08
C ARG A 47 26.51 52.95 55.41
N ALA A 48 26.83 52.09 56.38
CA ALA A 48 28.21 51.73 56.70
C ALA A 48 28.93 51.08 55.51
N ALA A 49 28.29 50.16 54.80
CA ALA A 49 28.83 49.51 53.61
C ALA A 49 29.07 50.49 52.44
N ALA A 50 28.22 51.51 52.29
CA ALA A 50 28.42 52.56 51.29
C ALA A 50 29.61 53.47 51.61
N LEU A 51 29.90 53.69 52.91
CA LEU A 51 31.00 54.53 53.38
C LEU A 51 32.36 53.81 53.38
N ASP A 52 32.37 52.51 53.66
CA ASP A 52 33.57 51.67 53.55
C ASP A 52 33.25 50.32 52.87
N PRO A 53 33.25 50.28 51.52
CA PRO A 53 33.00 49.05 50.74
C PRO A 53 34.09 47.98 50.87
N GLY A 54 35.14 48.25 51.67
CA GLY A 54 36.26 47.35 51.93
C GLY A 54 36.02 46.40 53.11
N ASP A 55 35.07 46.70 53.99
CA ASP A 55 34.75 45.86 55.14
C ASP A 55 33.50 45.00 54.89
N ILE A 56 33.73 43.71 54.73
CA ILE A 56 32.66 42.72 54.51
C ILE A 56 31.86 42.40 55.79
N SER A 57 32.24 42.95 56.96
CA SER A 57 31.48 42.74 58.19
C SER A 57 30.09 43.37 58.13
N PHE A 58 29.91 44.45 57.36
CA PHE A 58 28.62 45.12 57.21
C PHE A 58 27.58 44.28 56.46
N PRO A 59 27.83 43.75 55.24
CA PRO A 59 26.86 42.89 54.57
C PRO A 59 26.56 41.59 55.34
N ILE A 60 27.51 41.06 56.12
CA ILE A 60 27.26 39.92 57.03
C ILE A 60 26.27 40.30 58.14
N LYS A 61 26.43 41.49 58.75
CA LYS A 61 25.49 42.00 59.77
C LYS A 61 24.11 42.32 59.18
N CYS A 62 24.05 42.83 57.95
CA CYS A 62 22.81 42.96 57.19
C CYS A 62 22.13 41.59 57.04
N ALA A 63 22.87 40.58 56.56
CA ALA A 63 22.33 39.23 56.35
C ALA A 63 21.76 38.64 57.65
N LYS A 64 22.52 38.74 58.75
CA LYS A 64 22.05 38.31 60.08
C LYS A 64 20.76 39.02 60.49
N SER A 65 20.64 40.32 60.22
CA SER A 65 19.42 41.09 60.54
C SER A 65 18.22 40.64 59.70
N TYR A 66 18.44 40.39 58.40
CA TYR A 66 17.40 39.83 57.51
C TYR A 66 16.96 38.44 57.95
N PHE A 67 17.88 37.61 58.44
CA PHE A 67 17.56 36.29 58.98
C PHE A 67 16.58 36.38 60.15
N HIS A 68 16.80 37.29 61.10
CA HIS A 68 15.87 37.51 62.23
C HIS A 68 14.55 38.18 61.85
N MET A 69 14.43 38.67 60.62
CA MET A 69 13.18 39.18 60.04
C MET A 69 12.44 38.15 59.20
N ASP A 70 12.90 36.90 59.17
CA ASP A 70 12.43 35.82 58.30
C ASP A 70 12.50 36.16 56.79
N GLN A 71 13.34 37.12 56.42
CA GLN A 71 13.62 37.49 55.03
C GLN A 71 14.81 36.70 54.53
N TYR A 72 14.66 35.38 54.43
CA TYR A 72 15.76 34.47 54.12
C TYR A 72 16.33 34.68 52.71
N GLU A 73 15.51 35.04 51.72
CA GLU A 73 15.99 35.36 50.36
C GLU A 73 16.94 36.56 50.36
N ASP A 74 16.58 37.63 51.10
CA ASP A 74 17.43 38.81 51.26
C ASP A 74 18.69 38.48 52.06
N CYS A 75 18.60 37.61 53.07
CA CYS A 75 19.77 37.11 53.81
C CYS A 75 20.76 36.41 52.87
N VAL A 76 20.28 35.47 52.04
CA VAL A 76 21.13 34.74 51.07
C VAL A 76 21.80 35.70 50.11
N ARG A 77 21.05 36.67 49.55
CA ARG A 77 21.60 37.69 48.65
C ARG A 77 22.72 38.51 49.30
N ARG A 78 22.54 38.94 50.56
CA ARG A 78 23.58 39.68 51.29
C ARG A 78 24.78 38.81 51.65
N CYS A 79 24.58 37.53 51.92
CA CYS A 79 25.68 36.60 52.13
C CYS A 79 26.50 36.38 50.85
N ASP A 80 25.84 36.26 49.70
CA ASP A 80 26.52 36.13 48.40
C ASP A 80 27.35 37.37 48.09
N GLU A 81 26.79 38.56 48.28
CA GLU A 81 27.51 39.84 48.19
C GLU A 81 28.75 39.84 49.11
N ALA A 82 28.62 39.40 50.36
CA ALA A 82 29.72 39.34 51.31
C ALA A 82 30.82 38.33 50.92
N VAL A 83 30.44 37.16 50.38
CA VAL A 83 31.39 36.11 49.95
C VAL A 83 32.16 36.55 48.71
N GLU A 84 31.47 37.08 47.70
CA GLU A 84 32.09 37.58 46.48
C GLU A 84 33.09 38.70 46.81
N ARG A 85 32.61 39.71 47.55
CA ARG A 85 33.44 40.85 47.94
C ARG A 85 34.59 40.44 48.85
N GLY A 86 34.36 39.48 49.75
CA GLY A 86 35.39 38.95 50.65
C GLY A 86 36.51 38.24 49.90
N ARG A 87 36.18 37.52 48.83
CA ARG A 87 37.16 36.86 47.96
C ARG A 87 37.94 37.87 47.13
N GLU A 88 37.27 38.88 46.56
CA GLU A 88 37.93 39.96 45.81
C GLU A 88 38.95 40.73 46.66
N LEU A 89 38.54 41.11 47.86
CA LEU A 89 39.36 41.91 48.78
C LEU A 89 40.38 41.07 49.56
N ARG A 90 40.37 39.74 49.40
CA ARG A 90 41.15 38.79 50.20
C ARG A 90 40.98 39.04 51.71
N SER A 91 39.73 39.25 52.12
CA SER A 91 39.34 39.48 53.51
C SER A 91 39.63 38.25 54.39
N LYS A 92 39.46 38.41 55.71
CA LYS A 92 39.69 37.33 56.68
C LYS A 92 38.79 36.12 56.35
N LYS A 93 39.38 34.93 56.25
CA LYS A 93 38.65 33.67 56.01
C LYS A 93 37.53 33.42 57.01
N SER A 94 37.72 33.82 58.27
CA SER A 94 36.70 33.71 59.32
C SER A 94 35.42 34.50 59.01
N LEU A 95 35.52 35.65 58.33
CA LEU A 95 34.36 36.45 57.94
C LEU A 95 33.65 35.84 56.72
N VAL A 96 34.42 35.32 55.76
CA VAL A 96 33.85 34.59 54.61
C VAL A 96 33.12 33.33 55.07
N ALA A 97 33.70 32.59 56.02
CA ALA A 97 33.04 31.46 56.66
C ALA A 97 31.75 31.89 57.37
N GLN A 98 31.76 33.01 58.11
CA GLN A 98 30.55 33.52 58.76
C GLN A 98 29.44 33.88 57.75
N ALA A 99 29.78 34.45 56.60
CA ALA A 99 28.82 34.71 55.53
C ALA A 99 28.22 33.41 54.97
N LEU A 100 29.06 32.40 54.72
CA LEU A 100 28.63 31.08 54.24
C LEU A 100 27.77 30.33 55.26
N PHE A 101 28.06 30.48 56.55
CA PHE A 101 27.24 29.95 57.63
C PHE A 101 25.82 30.52 57.60
N TRP A 102 25.67 31.86 57.60
CA TRP A 102 24.35 32.49 57.55
C TRP A 102 23.60 32.18 56.26
N LYS A 103 24.32 32.05 55.13
CA LYS A 103 23.76 31.55 53.87
C LYS A 103 23.19 30.15 54.03
N GLY A 104 23.97 29.23 54.60
CA GLY A 104 23.56 27.85 54.83
C GLY A 104 22.32 27.74 55.71
N THR A 105 22.31 28.45 56.85
CA THR A 105 21.16 28.47 57.76
C THR A 105 19.92 29.10 57.13
N ALA A 106 20.06 30.20 56.37
CA ALA A 106 18.93 30.81 55.66
C ALA A 106 18.35 29.88 54.58
N LEU A 107 19.21 29.19 53.83
CA LEU A 107 18.77 28.21 52.83
C LEU A 107 18.07 27.00 53.47
N LEU A 108 18.49 26.58 54.67
CA LEU A 108 17.82 25.50 55.39
C LEU A 108 16.39 25.90 55.78
N ASN A 109 16.18 27.15 56.20
CA ASN A 109 14.83 27.65 56.53
C ASN A 109 13.95 27.91 55.29
N LEU A 110 14.55 28.04 54.11
CA LEU A 110 13.83 28.12 52.83
C LEU A 110 13.55 26.75 52.21
N ALA A 111 14.05 25.66 52.78
CA ALA A 111 13.96 24.34 52.15
C ALA A 111 12.54 23.78 52.26
N ASP A 112 11.88 23.60 51.12
CA ASP A 112 10.57 22.94 51.03
C ASP A 112 10.70 21.43 50.81
N CYS A 113 11.84 20.97 50.32
CA CYS A 113 12.12 19.56 50.04
C CYS A 113 13.55 19.17 50.37
N ALA A 114 13.79 17.86 50.48
CA ALA A 114 15.12 17.31 50.79
C ALA A 114 16.19 17.74 49.77
N SER A 115 15.80 17.99 48.52
CA SER A 115 16.71 18.48 47.48
C SER A 115 17.24 19.87 47.78
N ASP A 116 16.42 20.76 48.35
CA ASP A 116 16.79 22.15 48.64
C ASP A 116 17.79 22.23 49.80
N CYS A 117 17.68 21.32 50.77
CA CYS A 117 18.67 21.14 51.84
C CYS A 117 20.10 20.93 51.32
N ASN A 118 20.27 20.37 50.11
CA ASN A 118 21.61 20.19 49.53
C ASN A 118 22.33 21.53 49.29
N ALA A 119 21.61 22.60 48.98
CA ALA A 119 22.22 23.92 48.83
C ALA A 119 22.71 24.46 50.17
N ALA A 120 21.92 24.29 51.24
CA ALA A 120 22.29 24.64 52.61
C ALA A 120 23.52 23.84 53.08
N ILE A 121 23.49 22.52 52.94
CA ILE A 121 24.60 21.61 53.30
C ILE A 121 25.88 21.99 52.58
N ARG A 122 25.82 22.30 51.28
CA ARG A 122 27.00 22.75 50.52
C ARG A 122 27.58 24.06 51.07
N ALA A 123 26.74 25.04 51.39
CA ALA A 123 27.20 26.30 51.96
C ALA A 123 27.84 26.12 53.35
N LEU A 124 27.27 25.26 54.20
CA LEU A 124 27.81 24.93 55.52
C LEU A 124 29.14 24.17 55.43
N LYS A 125 29.27 23.21 54.50
CA LYS A 125 30.54 22.52 54.23
C LYS A 125 31.62 23.49 53.76
N GLN A 126 31.28 24.39 52.82
CA GLN A 126 32.20 25.46 52.40
C GLN A 126 32.61 26.37 53.55
N SER A 127 31.69 26.70 54.47
CA SER A 127 32.02 27.48 55.67
C SER A 127 33.06 26.77 56.54
N LEU A 128 32.89 25.46 56.79
CA LEU A 128 33.83 24.66 57.60
C LEU A 128 35.21 24.56 56.93
N ASP A 129 35.25 24.38 55.61
CA ASP A 129 36.49 24.32 54.84
C ASP A 129 37.27 25.65 54.89
N GLU A 130 36.58 26.79 54.89
CA GLU A 130 37.19 28.11 54.99
C GLU A 130 37.72 28.41 56.41
N HIS A 131 36.93 28.09 57.43
CA HIS A 131 37.31 28.23 58.83
C HIS A 131 36.47 27.31 59.72
N TYR A 132 37.13 26.36 60.39
CA TYR A 132 36.46 25.46 61.33
C TYR A 132 35.78 26.22 62.47
N ASN A 133 34.52 25.90 62.72
CA ASN A 133 33.72 26.44 63.81
C ASN A 133 32.77 25.36 64.29
N LYS A 134 32.82 25.03 65.59
CA LYS A 134 31.94 24.04 66.20
C LYS A 134 30.45 24.36 66.03
N GLY A 135 30.08 25.65 66.01
CA GLY A 135 28.70 26.05 65.74
C GLY A 135 28.24 25.72 64.32
N THR A 136 29.14 25.85 63.34
CA THR A 136 28.86 25.50 61.94
C THR A 136 28.76 23.98 61.74
N GLU A 137 29.58 23.21 62.46
CA GLU A 137 29.49 21.74 62.48
C GLU A 137 28.13 21.28 63.01
N ALA A 138 27.68 21.83 64.15
CA ALA A 138 26.36 21.50 64.70
C ALA A 138 25.20 21.86 63.75
N SER A 139 25.26 23.01 63.07
CA SER A 139 24.24 23.37 62.06
C SER A 139 24.33 22.51 60.79
N LEU A 140 25.50 21.97 60.46
CA LEU A 140 25.62 21.02 59.36
C LEU A 140 24.96 19.68 59.72
N ASP A 141 25.18 19.18 60.93
CA ASP A 141 24.54 17.96 61.44
C ASP A 141 23.01 18.14 61.48
N GLU A 142 22.53 19.29 61.93
CA GLU A 142 21.10 19.67 61.89
C GLU A 142 20.56 19.64 60.44
N ALA A 143 21.25 20.27 59.49
CA ALA A 143 20.84 20.29 58.09
C ALA A 143 20.81 18.89 57.46
N GLU A 144 21.75 18.02 57.83
CA GLU A 144 21.78 16.63 57.37
C GLU A 144 20.64 15.81 57.98
N SER A 145 20.33 15.98 59.27
CA SER A 145 19.18 15.36 59.95
C SER A 145 17.85 15.81 59.32
N THR A 146 17.66 17.12 59.11
CA THR A 146 16.44 17.65 58.47
C THR A 146 16.27 17.11 57.05
N ARG A 147 17.36 16.99 56.28
CA ARG A 147 17.31 16.38 54.94
C ARG A 147 16.84 14.93 55.00
N GLU A 148 17.34 14.14 55.95
CA GLU A 148 16.97 12.73 56.11
C GLU A 148 15.49 12.58 56.53
N GLU A 149 15.02 13.39 57.47
CA GLU A 149 13.61 13.43 57.86
C GLU A 149 12.70 13.80 56.69
N MET A 150 13.05 14.83 55.91
CA MET A 150 12.29 15.22 54.72
C MET A 150 12.28 14.10 53.66
N GLU A 151 13.43 13.44 53.43
CA GLU A 151 13.53 12.35 52.47
C GLU A 151 12.64 11.16 52.88
N GLU A 152 12.56 10.86 54.18
CA GLU A 152 11.70 9.79 54.69
C GLU A 152 10.21 10.14 54.53
N LEU A 153 9.81 11.38 54.82
CA LEU A 153 8.45 11.86 54.56
C LEU A 153 8.09 11.79 53.06
N GLU A 154 9.03 12.14 52.18
CA GLU A 154 8.85 12.03 50.73
C GLU A 154 8.69 10.57 50.28
N LYS A 155 9.47 9.64 50.84
CA LYS A 155 9.34 8.20 50.59
C LYS A 155 7.99 7.66 51.06
N GLU A 156 7.52 8.06 52.23
CA GLU A 156 6.20 7.67 52.75
C GLU A 156 5.07 8.22 51.87
N ALA A 157 5.15 9.49 51.46
CA ALA A 157 4.21 10.09 50.54
C ALA A 157 4.21 9.38 49.17
N ALA A 158 5.40 9.04 48.65
CA ALA A 158 5.56 8.27 47.42
C ALA A 158 4.90 6.88 47.53
N LYS A 159 5.12 6.18 48.65
CA LYS A 159 4.52 4.87 48.93
C LYS A 159 3.00 4.95 48.98
N HIS A 160 2.45 5.95 49.66
CA HIS A 160 1.01 6.17 49.72
C HIS A 160 0.39 6.42 48.33
N HIS A 161 1.04 7.22 47.48
CA HIS A 161 0.60 7.40 46.09
C HIS A 161 0.69 6.11 45.27
N ARG A 162 1.76 5.33 45.46
CA ARG A 162 1.92 4.04 44.81
C ARG A 162 0.80 3.07 45.19
N ASP A 163 0.47 2.96 46.48
CA ASP A 163 -0.57 2.06 46.96
C ASP A 163 -1.95 2.42 46.40
N LYS A 164 -2.26 3.73 46.33
CA LYS A 164 -3.45 4.23 45.62
C LYS A 164 -3.45 3.88 44.13
N GLY A 165 -2.31 4.04 43.45
CA GLY A 165 -2.13 3.63 42.06
C GLY A 165 -2.39 2.13 41.86
N LEU A 166 -1.90 1.29 42.76
CA LEU A 166 -2.12 -0.16 42.74
C LEU A 166 -3.60 -0.54 42.97
N GLU A 167 -4.30 0.18 43.84
CA GLU A 167 -5.74 0.01 44.04
C GLU A 167 -6.53 0.36 42.76
N LEU A 168 -6.20 1.48 42.12
CA LEU A 168 -6.82 1.90 40.86
C LEU A 168 -6.53 0.94 39.70
N LEU A 169 -5.32 0.37 39.67
CA LEU A 169 -4.96 -0.70 38.74
C LEU A 169 -5.85 -1.93 38.91
N ARG A 170 -6.11 -2.37 40.15
CA ARG A 170 -7.05 -3.48 40.42
C ARG A 170 -8.47 -3.16 39.94
N LYS A 171 -8.86 -1.89 40.02
CA LYS A 171 -10.14 -1.36 39.49
C LYS A 171 -10.12 -1.10 37.98
N LYS A 172 -9.03 -1.41 37.26
CA LYS A 172 -8.82 -1.16 35.82
C LYS A 172 -8.94 0.32 35.42
N LYS A 173 -8.72 1.25 36.35
CA LYS A 173 -8.72 2.71 36.11
C LYS A 173 -7.31 3.18 35.77
N TYR A 174 -6.82 2.81 34.59
CA TYR A 174 -5.41 2.97 34.21
C TYR A 174 -4.92 4.42 34.16
N LYS A 175 -5.75 5.35 33.66
CA LYS A 175 -5.37 6.78 33.55
C LYS A 175 -5.23 7.45 34.92
N GLU A 176 -6.15 7.16 35.85
CA GLU A 176 -6.07 7.66 37.23
C GLU A 176 -4.87 7.05 37.95
N ALA A 177 -4.58 5.76 37.70
CA ALA A 177 -3.40 5.08 38.26
C ALA A 177 -2.08 5.69 37.76
N GLU A 178 -1.97 5.99 36.46
CA GLU A 178 -0.80 6.65 35.86
C GLU A 178 -0.47 7.98 36.54
N MET A 179 -1.50 8.78 36.86
CA MET A 179 -1.32 10.05 37.58
C MET A 179 -0.70 9.84 38.97
N HIS A 180 -1.20 8.86 39.71
CA HIS A 180 -0.66 8.55 41.04
C HIS A 180 0.76 7.97 40.99
N PHE A 181 1.07 7.10 40.03
CA PHE A 181 2.44 6.63 39.86
C PHE A 181 3.39 7.74 39.41
N THR A 182 2.92 8.71 38.62
CA THR A 182 3.71 9.87 38.23
C THR A 182 4.05 10.74 39.45
N GLU A 183 3.09 10.97 40.36
CA GLU A 183 3.38 11.67 41.61
C GLU A 183 4.33 10.85 42.52
N ALA A 184 4.16 9.53 42.59
CA ALA A 184 5.08 8.67 43.34
C ALA A 184 6.52 8.71 42.79
N ILE A 185 6.69 8.77 41.46
CA ILE A 185 8.00 8.93 40.81
C ILE A 185 8.58 10.32 41.10
N LYS A 186 7.75 11.38 41.09
CA LYS A 186 8.21 12.73 41.40
C LYS A 186 8.79 12.84 42.80
N ARG A 187 8.15 12.17 43.79
CA ARG A 187 8.58 12.15 45.19
C ARG A 187 9.75 11.21 45.46
N ASN A 188 9.78 10.05 44.80
CA ASN A 188 10.90 9.12 44.90
C ASN A 188 11.35 8.66 43.50
N PRO A 189 12.22 9.45 42.84
CA PRO A 189 12.69 9.16 41.48
C PRO A 189 13.62 7.96 41.38
N ARG A 190 14.10 7.45 42.51
CA ARG A 190 15.07 6.35 42.60
C ARG A 190 14.43 5.00 42.89
N TYR A 191 13.11 4.92 42.97
CA TYR A 191 12.43 3.67 43.29
C TYR A 191 11.97 2.93 42.02
N PRO A 192 12.64 1.84 41.62
CA PRO A 192 12.44 1.19 40.32
C PRO A 192 11.01 0.68 40.13
N LYS A 193 10.40 0.17 41.20
CA LYS A 193 9.07 -0.44 41.13
C LYS A 193 7.98 0.55 40.69
N ASN A 194 8.12 1.84 41.01
CA ASN A 194 7.18 2.86 40.55
C ASN A 194 7.16 2.98 39.01
N PHE A 195 8.33 2.89 38.37
CA PHE A 195 8.43 2.89 36.90
C PHE A 195 7.82 1.62 36.31
N SER A 196 8.09 0.44 36.89
CA SER A 196 7.46 -0.82 36.45
C SER A 196 5.92 -0.79 36.58
N ASP A 197 5.40 -0.19 37.65
CA ASP A 197 3.96 -0.07 37.90
C ASP A 197 3.30 0.96 36.95
N ARG A 198 3.98 2.07 36.64
CA ARG A 198 3.53 3.04 35.62
C ARG A 198 3.60 2.45 34.22
N ALA A 199 4.68 1.75 33.86
CA ALA A 199 4.82 1.04 32.60
C ALA A 199 3.66 0.06 32.36
N ARG A 200 3.23 -0.66 33.41
CA ARG A 200 2.03 -1.52 33.35
C ARG A 200 0.79 -0.72 32.95
N CYS A 201 0.55 0.44 33.55
CA CYS A 201 -0.57 1.30 33.18
C CYS A 201 -0.47 1.78 31.73
N LEU A 202 0.72 2.19 31.30
CA LEU A 202 0.97 2.72 29.97
C LEU A 202 0.79 1.65 28.87
N ILE A 203 1.15 0.39 29.13
CA ILE A 203 0.86 -0.74 28.23
C ILE A 203 -0.64 -0.87 28.01
N GLU A 204 -1.43 -0.87 29.08
CA GLU A 204 -2.90 -0.98 29.03
C GLU A 204 -3.56 0.24 28.35
N LEU A 205 -2.92 1.40 28.43
CA LEU A 205 -3.31 2.64 27.74
C LEU A 205 -2.78 2.73 26.29
N ASN A 206 -2.13 1.69 25.77
CA ASN A 206 -1.50 1.66 24.44
C ASN A 206 -0.42 2.75 24.20
N SER A 207 0.17 3.28 25.27
CA SER A 207 1.23 4.29 25.22
C SER A 207 2.62 3.64 25.23
N PHE A 208 2.90 2.83 24.21
CA PHE A 208 4.08 1.95 24.16
C PHE A 208 5.44 2.66 24.25
N PRO A 209 5.69 3.81 23.58
CA PRO A 209 6.99 4.48 23.68
C PRO A 209 7.32 4.92 25.12
N LYS A 210 6.34 5.49 25.83
CA LYS A 210 6.50 5.89 27.23
C LYS A 210 6.65 4.67 28.16
N ALA A 211 5.92 3.60 27.89
CA ALA A 211 6.05 2.35 28.64
C ALA A 211 7.45 1.74 28.49
N LEU A 212 8.05 1.84 27.29
CA LEU A 212 9.40 1.36 27.02
C LEU A 212 10.45 2.20 27.75
N GLU A 213 10.28 3.53 27.79
CA GLU A 213 11.12 4.44 28.56
C GLU A 213 11.09 4.09 30.06
N ASP A 214 9.89 3.91 30.63
CA ASP A 214 9.74 3.51 32.03
C ASP A 214 10.35 2.13 32.32
N ALA A 215 10.16 1.17 31.41
CA ALA A 215 10.74 -0.17 31.58
C ALA A 215 12.29 -0.13 31.52
N ASN A 216 12.86 0.66 30.61
CA ASN A 216 14.32 0.88 30.58
C ASN A 216 14.79 1.59 31.85
N ARG A 217 14.08 2.63 32.30
CA ARG A 217 14.44 3.36 33.52
C ARG A 217 14.38 2.46 34.77
N CYS A 218 13.42 1.54 34.82
CA CYS A 218 13.34 0.52 35.86
C CYS A 218 14.61 -0.36 35.89
N ILE A 219 15.09 -0.80 34.72
CA ILE A 219 16.30 -1.63 34.60
C ILE A 219 17.56 -0.83 34.93
N GLU A 220 17.63 0.45 34.53
CA GLU A 220 18.75 1.33 34.87
C GLU A 220 18.88 1.58 36.38
N LEU A 221 17.75 1.65 37.09
CA LEU A 221 17.73 1.88 38.54
C LEU A 221 18.02 0.61 39.34
N ASP A 222 17.54 -0.54 38.85
CA ASP A 222 17.76 -1.86 39.45
C ASP A 222 17.75 -2.93 38.37
N ASP A 223 18.95 -3.36 37.98
CA ASP A 223 19.16 -4.39 36.96
C ASP A 223 18.86 -5.80 37.47
N THR A 224 18.70 -5.99 38.78
CA THR A 224 18.32 -7.27 39.38
C THR A 224 16.81 -7.48 39.40
N LEU A 225 16.03 -6.42 39.20
CA LEU A 225 14.58 -6.47 39.22
C LEU A 225 14.03 -7.04 37.90
N GLY A 226 13.72 -8.34 37.89
CA GLY A 226 13.14 -9.04 36.74
C GLY A 226 11.86 -8.40 36.18
N MET A 227 11.11 -7.65 37.00
CA MET A 227 9.91 -6.91 36.55
C MET A 227 10.22 -5.86 35.47
N GLY A 228 11.40 -5.22 35.49
CA GLY A 228 11.79 -4.25 34.46
C GLY A 228 11.90 -4.91 33.08
N TYR A 229 12.61 -6.04 33.01
CA TYR A 229 12.73 -6.86 31.80
C TYR A 229 11.38 -7.41 31.34
N LEU A 230 10.53 -7.84 32.28
CA LEU A 230 9.17 -8.28 31.96
C LEU A 230 8.36 -7.16 31.29
N ARG A 231 8.35 -5.95 31.86
CA ARG A 231 7.61 -4.81 31.27
C ARG A 231 8.14 -4.46 29.89
N LYS A 232 9.47 -4.43 29.72
CA LYS A 232 10.11 -4.16 28.42
C LYS A 232 9.76 -5.22 27.38
N GLY A 233 9.84 -6.50 27.74
CA GLY A 233 9.48 -7.63 26.90
C GLY A 233 8.00 -7.60 26.50
N LEU A 234 7.09 -7.31 27.43
CA LEU A 234 5.66 -7.15 27.13
C LEU A 234 5.40 -6.02 26.14
N VAL A 235 6.07 -4.86 26.30
CA VAL A 235 5.96 -3.76 25.32
C VAL A 235 6.44 -4.21 23.94
N GLN A 236 7.57 -4.91 23.85
CA GLN A 236 8.11 -5.42 22.59
C GLN A 236 7.19 -6.45 21.93
N ILE A 237 6.56 -7.33 22.70
CA ILE A 237 5.54 -8.29 22.23
C ILE A 237 4.37 -7.55 21.58
N VAL A 238 3.83 -6.54 22.26
CA VAL A 238 2.69 -5.76 21.76
C VAL A 238 3.09 -4.94 20.52
N MET A 239 4.34 -4.50 20.44
CA MET A 239 4.90 -3.85 19.25
C MET A 239 5.23 -4.82 18.09
N GLY A 240 5.06 -6.13 18.28
CA GLY A 240 5.35 -7.16 17.27
C GLY A 240 6.85 -7.47 17.09
N LYS A 241 7.71 -7.02 18.00
CA LYS A 241 9.16 -7.24 17.98
C LYS A 241 9.51 -8.49 18.80
N TYR A 242 9.12 -9.66 18.30
CA TYR A 242 9.20 -10.91 19.08
C TYR A 242 10.64 -11.37 19.35
N GLU A 243 11.57 -11.17 18.42
CA GLU A 243 12.99 -11.51 18.60
C GLU A 243 13.64 -10.66 19.70
N ASP A 244 13.41 -9.34 19.66
CA ASP A 244 13.89 -8.41 20.68
C ASP A 244 13.28 -8.70 22.06
N ALA A 245 12.00 -9.08 22.08
CA ALA A 245 11.29 -9.50 23.29
C ALA A 245 11.91 -10.76 23.89
N ILE A 246 12.24 -11.76 23.08
CA ILE A 246 12.91 -12.98 23.55
C ILE A 246 14.26 -12.64 24.17
N ALA A 247 15.10 -11.84 23.50
CA ALA A 247 16.40 -11.44 24.03
C ALA A 247 16.26 -10.75 25.40
N THR A 248 15.33 -9.81 25.49
CA THR A 248 15.06 -9.05 26.73
C THR A 248 14.53 -9.94 27.86
N LEU A 249 13.60 -10.85 27.57
CA LEU A 249 13.01 -11.76 28.56
C LEU A 249 14.03 -12.82 29.02
N VAL A 250 14.91 -13.29 28.13
CA VAL A 250 16.02 -14.19 28.49
C VAL A 250 17.00 -13.49 29.42
N ASP A 251 17.30 -12.21 29.19
CA ASP A 251 18.10 -11.42 30.14
C ASP A 251 17.39 -11.28 31.49
N GLY A 252 16.07 -11.05 31.48
CA GLY A 252 15.25 -11.05 32.70
C GLY A 252 15.30 -12.36 33.49
N LEU A 253 15.30 -13.52 32.81
CA LEU A 253 15.42 -14.83 33.47
C LEU A 253 16.79 -15.05 34.15
N LYS A 254 17.85 -14.35 33.76
CA LYS A 254 19.14 -14.45 34.46
C LYS A 254 19.04 -13.91 35.88
N HIS A 255 18.18 -12.90 36.09
CA HIS A 255 17.98 -12.24 37.38
C HIS A 255 16.83 -12.86 38.18
N ASP A 256 15.75 -13.27 37.50
CA ASP A 256 14.60 -13.95 38.12
C ASP A 256 14.21 -15.23 37.36
N PRO A 257 14.92 -16.36 37.59
CA PRO A 257 14.73 -17.59 36.82
C PRO A 257 13.35 -18.25 37.00
N GLN A 258 12.69 -17.99 38.13
CA GLN A 258 11.40 -18.60 38.47
C GLN A 258 10.20 -17.72 38.10
N ASN A 259 10.42 -16.59 37.43
CA ASN A 259 9.35 -15.68 37.06
C ASN A 259 8.41 -16.30 36.01
N LEU A 260 7.21 -16.70 36.44
CA LEU A 260 6.22 -17.34 35.57
C LEU A 260 5.76 -16.42 34.43
N ASP A 261 5.66 -15.11 34.68
CA ASP A 261 5.22 -14.15 33.66
C ASP A 261 6.24 -14.03 32.53
N ILE A 262 7.54 -14.08 32.86
CA ILE A 262 8.62 -14.07 31.86
C ILE A 262 8.58 -15.36 31.02
N HIS A 263 8.42 -16.52 31.66
CA HIS A 263 8.23 -17.80 30.94
C HIS A 263 7.00 -17.77 30.02
N ASN A 264 5.90 -17.18 30.45
CA ASN A 264 4.69 -17.03 29.64
C ASN A 264 4.93 -16.10 28.44
N GLY A 265 5.62 -14.96 28.65
CA GLY A 265 6.00 -14.05 27.57
C GLY A 265 6.89 -14.72 26.52
N LEU A 266 7.85 -15.55 26.93
CA LEU A 266 8.70 -16.33 26.01
C LEU A 266 7.89 -17.35 25.21
N LYS A 267 6.96 -18.07 25.85
CA LYS A 267 6.04 -19.00 25.17
C LYS A 267 5.17 -18.28 24.15
N GLU A 268 4.65 -17.10 24.49
CA GLU A 268 3.87 -16.28 23.56
C GLU A 268 4.71 -15.86 22.35
N CYS A 269 5.93 -15.35 22.56
CA CYS A 269 6.84 -14.98 21.48
C CYS A 269 7.12 -16.18 20.56
N ALA A 270 7.45 -17.34 21.13
CA ALA A 270 7.73 -18.55 20.36
C ALA A 270 6.52 -19.01 19.53
N ALA A 271 5.31 -18.95 20.09
CA ALA A 271 4.08 -19.27 19.40
C ALA A 271 3.81 -18.30 18.23
N ARG A 272 3.99 -16.99 18.45
CA ARG A 272 3.84 -15.95 17.42
C ARG A 272 4.82 -16.12 16.27
N ILE A 273 6.10 -16.39 16.57
CA ILE A 273 7.14 -16.64 15.57
C ILE A 273 6.83 -17.91 14.76
N LYS A 274 6.38 -18.98 15.42
CA LYS A 274 5.98 -20.22 14.73
C LYS A 274 4.80 -19.96 13.79
N MET A 275 3.75 -19.28 14.28
CA MET A 275 2.59 -18.90 13.46
C MET A 275 2.98 -18.04 12.26
N ALA A 276 3.91 -17.09 12.42
CA ALA A 276 4.41 -16.27 11.32
C ALA A 276 5.13 -17.12 10.26
N LYS A 277 5.98 -18.06 10.68
CA LYS A 277 6.67 -18.98 9.75
C LYS A 277 5.70 -19.91 9.02
N ASP A 278 4.71 -20.44 9.73
CA ASP A 278 3.67 -21.29 9.14
C ASP A 278 2.80 -20.49 8.16
N SER A 279 2.46 -19.24 8.49
CA SER A 279 1.76 -18.31 7.60
C SER A 279 2.56 -18.00 6.33
N ASP A 280 3.88 -17.79 6.46
CA ASP A 280 4.75 -17.56 5.31
C ASP A 280 4.86 -18.79 4.40
N ALA A 281 4.86 -19.99 4.97
CA ALA A 281 4.82 -21.24 4.22
C ALA A 281 3.50 -21.38 3.46
N ILE A 282 2.36 -21.15 4.13
CA ILE A 282 1.03 -21.18 3.52
C ILE A 282 0.92 -20.14 2.40
N ALA A 283 1.42 -18.92 2.62
CA ALA A 283 1.40 -17.86 1.62
C ALA A 283 2.21 -18.25 0.37
N LYS A 284 3.38 -18.86 0.54
CA LYS A 284 4.18 -19.39 -0.58
C LYS A 284 3.42 -20.48 -1.35
N ASP A 285 2.79 -21.42 -0.65
CA ASP A 285 2.00 -22.47 -1.29
C ASP A 285 0.78 -21.91 -2.03
N LEU A 286 0.06 -20.95 -1.44
CA LEU A 286 -1.05 -20.26 -2.11
C LEU A 286 -0.61 -19.57 -3.39
N THR A 287 0.52 -18.84 -3.36
CA THR A 287 1.05 -18.16 -4.55
C THR A 287 1.47 -19.15 -5.65
N LYS A 288 1.96 -20.34 -5.28
CA LYS A 288 2.27 -21.41 -6.24
C LYS A 288 1.00 -21.95 -6.90
N HIS A 289 -0.03 -22.25 -6.11
CA HIS A 289 -1.32 -22.70 -6.65
C HIS A 289 -2.00 -21.62 -7.51
N GLN A 290 -1.90 -20.35 -7.13
CA GLN A 290 -2.42 -19.22 -7.92
C GLN A 290 -1.81 -19.21 -9.33
N ARG A 291 -0.48 -19.38 -9.45
CA ARG A 291 0.23 -19.44 -10.74
C ARG A 291 -0.19 -20.65 -11.56
N GLU A 292 -0.43 -21.78 -10.91
CA GLU A 292 -0.85 -23.02 -11.57
C GLU A 292 -2.27 -22.91 -12.13
N ILE A 293 -3.19 -22.26 -11.39
CA ILE A 293 -4.54 -21.91 -11.85
C ILE A 293 -4.47 -20.95 -13.05
N GLU A 294 -3.65 -19.90 -12.99
CA GLU A 294 -3.46 -18.97 -14.12
C GLU A 294 -2.96 -19.68 -15.38
N TYR A 295 -2.02 -20.63 -15.22
CA TYR A 295 -1.52 -21.43 -16.32
C TYR A 295 -2.61 -22.32 -16.94
N LEU A 296 -3.40 -23.02 -16.11
CA LEU A 296 -4.50 -23.85 -16.57
C LEU A 296 -5.61 -23.02 -17.25
N HIS A 297 -5.94 -21.84 -16.72
CA HIS A 297 -6.89 -20.92 -17.37
C HIS A 297 -6.40 -20.47 -18.74
N LYS A 298 -5.11 -20.20 -18.90
CA LYS A 298 -4.53 -19.86 -20.20
C LYS A 298 -4.67 -21.01 -21.19
N GLN A 299 -4.34 -22.24 -20.76
CA GLN A 299 -4.51 -23.45 -21.58
C GLN A 299 -5.97 -23.68 -21.98
N LEU A 300 -6.90 -23.49 -21.03
CA LEU A 300 -8.34 -23.62 -21.31
C LEU A 300 -8.77 -22.61 -22.38
N LYS A 301 -8.41 -21.33 -22.21
CA LYS A 301 -8.73 -20.26 -23.18
C LYS A 301 -8.14 -20.52 -24.56
N GLU A 302 -6.92 -21.04 -24.64
CA GLU A 302 -6.31 -21.47 -25.91
C GLU A 302 -7.07 -22.63 -26.56
N SER A 303 -7.53 -23.61 -25.77
CA SER A 303 -8.33 -24.73 -26.28
C SER A 303 -9.74 -24.30 -26.73
N GLU A 304 -10.40 -23.40 -26.00
CA GLU A 304 -11.68 -22.80 -26.37
C GLU A 304 -11.58 -22.01 -27.68
N ASN A 305 -10.50 -21.21 -27.83
CA ASN A 305 -10.25 -20.47 -29.07
C ASN A 305 -10.01 -21.42 -30.26
N LYS A 306 -9.26 -22.51 -30.05
CA LYS A 306 -9.06 -23.56 -31.08
C LYS A 306 -10.40 -24.22 -31.46
N ALA A 307 -11.22 -24.61 -30.48
CA ALA A 307 -12.53 -25.21 -30.71
C ALA A 307 -13.52 -24.24 -31.39
N SER A 308 -13.51 -22.96 -31.03
CA SER A 308 -14.31 -21.91 -31.67
C SER A 308 -13.92 -21.72 -33.14
N ASN A 309 -12.61 -21.68 -33.43
CA ASN A 309 -12.11 -21.61 -34.80
C ASN A 309 -12.49 -22.85 -35.62
N GLU A 310 -12.46 -24.05 -35.03
CA GLU A 310 -12.91 -25.29 -35.67
C GLU A 310 -14.42 -25.30 -35.95
N ARG A 311 -15.25 -24.85 -34.99
CA ARG A 311 -16.70 -24.68 -35.21
C ARG A 311 -17.00 -23.71 -36.35
N SER A 312 -16.27 -22.59 -36.41
CA SER A 312 -16.42 -21.60 -37.48
C SER A 312 -16.01 -22.18 -38.85
N ARG A 313 -14.97 -23.03 -38.90
CA ARG A 313 -14.59 -23.78 -40.11
C ARG A 313 -15.66 -24.80 -40.52
N ARG A 314 -16.21 -25.58 -39.58
CA ARG A 314 -17.29 -26.54 -39.85
C ARG A 314 -18.55 -25.88 -40.42
N MET A 315 -18.97 -24.75 -39.85
CA MET A 315 -20.11 -23.96 -40.36
C MET A 315 -19.89 -23.47 -41.81
N LYS A 316 -18.67 -23.03 -42.15
CA LYS A 316 -18.34 -22.62 -43.53
C LYS A 316 -18.38 -23.80 -44.50
N SER A 317 -17.84 -24.96 -44.11
CA SER A 317 -17.90 -26.16 -44.95
C SER A 317 -19.32 -26.69 -45.15
N GLU A 318 -20.18 -26.67 -44.12
CA GLU A 318 -21.58 -27.09 -44.26
C GLU A 318 -22.36 -26.17 -45.21
N LYS A 319 -22.14 -24.87 -45.13
CA LYS A 319 -22.75 -23.90 -46.05
C LYS A 319 -22.30 -24.14 -47.49
N LEU A 320 -21.03 -24.48 -47.70
CA LEU A 320 -20.49 -24.84 -49.01
C LEU A 320 -21.10 -26.15 -49.53
N VAL A 321 -21.17 -27.20 -48.70
CA VAL A 321 -21.79 -28.49 -49.06
C VAL A 321 -23.25 -28.31 -49.45
N LYS A 322 -24.01 -27.51 -48.72
CA LYS A 322 -25.42 -27.22 -49.05
C LYS A 322 -25.55 -26.50 -50.39
N THR A 323 -24.63 -25.58 -50.69
CA THR A 323 -24.59 -24.86 -51.97
C THR A 323 -24.25 -25.81 -53.12
N LEU A 324 -23.23 -26.65 -52.94
CA LEU A 324 -22.81 -27.64 -53.94
C LEU A 324 -23.90 -28.69 -54.18
N SER A 325 -24.59 -29.15 -53.13
CA SER A 325 -25.72 -30.07 -53.26
C SER A 325 -26.83 -29.48 -54.14
N GLY A 326 -27.18 -28.20 -53.93
CA GLY A 326 -28.16 -27.52 -54.76
C GLY A 326 -27.73 -27.40 -56.22
N GLN A 327 -26.45 -27.14 -56.48
CA GLN A 327 -25.90 -27.12 -57.85
C GLN A 327 -25.93 -28.51 -58.51
N VAL A 328 -25.62 -29.57 -57.77
CA VAL A 328 -25.70 -30.95 -58.26
C VAL A 328 -27.14 -31.31 -58.63
N GLU A 329 -28.12 -30.89 -57.84
CA GLU A 329 -29.54 -31.16 -58.11
C GLU A 329 -30.04 -30.39 -59.34
N GLN A 330 -29.63 -29.14 -59.50
CA GLN A 330 -29.89 -28.36 -60.73
C GLN A 330 -29.27 -29.02 -61.98
N LEU A 331 -28.03 -29.52 -61.89
CA LEU A 331 -27.38 -30.23 -62.98
C LEU A 331 -28.10 -31.55 -63.30
N ARG A 332 -28.56 -32.29 -62.29
CA ARG A 332 -29.36 -33.50 -62.50
C ARG A 332 -30.66 -33.21 -63.24
N SER A 333 -31.43 -32.21 -62.81
CA SER A 333 -32.66 -31.80 -63.50
C SER A 333 -32.40 -31.31 -64.93
N ALA A 334 -31.28 -30.62 -65.17
CA ALA A 334 -30.89 -30.23 -66.52
C ALA A 334 -30.55 -31.45 -67.39
N ASN A 335 -29.88 -32.46 -66.83
CA ASN A 335 -29.53 -33.68 -67.54
C ASN A 335 -30.78 -34.52 -67.89
N GLU A 336 -31.76 -34.59 -66.99
CA GLU A 336 -33.06 -35.22 -67.29
C GLU A 336 -33.81 -34.52 -68.42
N ARG A 337 -33.79 -33.18 -68.46
CA ARG A 337 -34.37 -32.41 -69.59
C ARG A 337 -33.66 -32.70 -70.90
N ASN A 338 -32.34 -32.79 -70.88
CA ASN A 338 -31.56 -33.13 -72.08
C ASN A 338 -31.90 -34.54 -72.58
N ALA A 339 -32.06 -35.52 -71.69
CA ALA A 339 -32.49 -36.87 -72.05
C ALA A 339 -33.89 -36.90 -72.69
N ASN A 340 -34.82 -36.08 -72.19
CA ASN A 340 -36.17 -35.95 -72.78
C ASN A 340 -36.12 -35.29 -74.17
N LEU A 341 -35.30 -34.25 -74.34
CA LEU A 341 -35.10 -33.59 -75.63
C LEU A 341 -34.48 -34.53 -76.67
N ASP A 342 -33.52 -35.36 -76.27
CA ASP A 342 -32.94 -36.39 -77.13
C ASP A 342 -34.00 -37.42 -77.59
N HIS A 343 -34.93 -37.77 -76.71
CA HIS A 343 -36.05 -38.66 -77.05
C HIS A 343 -37.00 -38.01 -78.08
N GLU A 344 -37.40 -36.76 -77.88
CA GLU A 344 -38.24 -36.02 -78.83
C GLU A 344 -37.58 -35.85 -80.21
N LEU A 345 -36.28 -35.54 -80.23
CA LEU A 345 -35.49 -35.47 -81.47
C LEU A 345 -35.46 -36.81 -82.22
N SER A 346 -35.36 -37.92 -81.48
CA SER A 346 -35.39 -39.26 -82.09
C SER A 346 -36.73 -39.57 -82.76
N GLU A 347 -37.86 -39.17 -82.16
CA GLU A 347 -39.18 -39.33 -82.77
C GLU A 347 -39.37 -38.48 -84.04
N CYS A 348 -38.92 -37.23 -84.00
CA CYS A 348 -38.96 -36.33 -85.17
C CYS A 348 -38.16 -36.92 -86.35
N ARG A 349 -37.01 -37.54 -86.08
CA ARG A 349 -36.17 -38.18 -87.10
C ARG A 349 -36.89 -39.33 -87.81
N VAL A 350 -37.58 -40.20 -87.07
CA VAL A 350 -38.36 -41.32 -87.63
C VAL A 350 -39.52 -40.83 -88.50
N ARG A 351 -40.19 -39.74 -88.10
CA ARG A 351 -41.27 -39.13 -88.91
C ARG A 351 -40.74 -38.60 -90.25
N SER A 352 -39.57 -37.95 -90.25
CA SER A 352 -38.93 -37.43 -91.46
C SER A 352 -38.59 -38.53 -92.47
N GLU A 353 -37.99 -39.63 -92.00
CA GLU A 353 -37.61 -40.77 -92.85
C GLU A 353 -38.84 -41.43 -93.52
N ARG A 354 -39.97 -41.47 -92.81
CA ARG A 354 -41.22 -42.05 -93.33
C ARG A 354 -41.81 -41.24 -94.48
N LEU A 355 -41.81 -39.91 -94.35
CA LEU A 355 -42.31 -38.99 -95.39
C LEU A 355 -41.48 -39.10 -96.68
N GLN A 356 -40.16 -39.22 -96.55
CA GLN A 356 -39.24 -39.33 -97.69
C GLN A 356 -39.45 -40.64 -98.48
N SER A 357 -39.87 -41.72 -97.82
CA SER A 357 -40.20 -42.99 -98.51
C SER A 357 -41.47 -42.91 -99.37
N ILE A 358 -42.44 -42.09 -98.99
CA ILE A 358 -43.71 -41.94 -99.70
C ILE A 358 -43.49 -41.14 -101.00
N GLN A 359 -42.71 -40.07 -100.93
CA GLN A 359 -42.38 -39.23 -102.08
C GLN A 359 -41.69 -40.04 -103.20
N ASN A 360 -40.75 -40.92 -102.84
CA ASN A 360 -40.03 -41.76 -103.80
C ASN A 360 -40.90 -42.78 -104.57
N ARG A 361 -42.06 -43.20 -104.03
CA ARG A 361 -42.98 -44.12 -104.71
C ARG A 361 -43.83 -43.45 -105.78
N ILE A 362 -44.22 -42.20 -105.56
CA ILE A 362 -45.10 -41.45 -106.47
C ILE A 362 -44.38 -41.14 -107.79
N LEU A 363 -43.08 -40.83 -107.70
CA LEU A 363 -42.21 -40.49 -108.83
C LEU A 363 -42.12 -41.56 -109.93
N GLN A 364 -42.26 -42.84 -109.59
CA GLN A 364 -42.11 -43.92 -110.57
C GLN A 364 -43.22 -43.95 -111.64
N HIS A 365 -44.42 -43.43 -111.33
CA HIS A 365 -45.56 -43.45 -112.26
C HIS A 365 -45.47 -42.37 -113.35
N PHE A 366 -44.54 -41.43 -113.20
CA PHE A 366 -44.30 -40.36 -114.16
C PHE A 366 -43.33 -40.77 -115.26
N ILE A 367 -42.63 -41.89 -115.08
CA ILE A 367 -41.58 -42.37 -115.97
C ILE A 367 -42.18 -43.21 -117.10
N CYS A 368 -41.80 -42.89 -118.34
CA CYS A 368 -42.17 -43.66 -119.52
C CYS A 368 -41.53 -45.05 -119.49
N PRO A 369 -42.29 -46.13 -119.61
CA PRO A 369 -41.72 -47.49 -119.56
C PRO A 369 -40.83 -47.87 -120.74
N ILE A 370 -40.80 -47.09 -121.83
CA ILE A 370 -39.91 -47.34 -122.98
C ILE A 370 -38.66 -46.48 -122.91
N SER A 371 -38.80 -45.17 -122.64
CA SER A 371 -37.66 -44.25 -122.62
C SER A 371 -36.97 -44.16 -121.27
N HIS A 372 -37.65 -44.62 -120.20
CA HIS A 372 -37.22 -44.51 -118.80
C HIS A 372 -36.99 -43.05 -118.34
N GLU A 373 -37.57 -42.09 -119.05
CA GLU A 373 -37.58 -40.68 -118.72
C GLU A 373 -38.99 -40.23 -118.33
N VAL A 374 -39.09 -39.13 -117.56
CA VAL A 374 -40.39 -38.54 -117.21
C VAL A 374 -41.16 -38.15 -118.49
N MET A 375 -42.39 -38.66 -118.62
CA MET A 375 -43.24 -38.42 -119.79
C MET A 375 -43.58 -36.94 -119.93
N ASN A 376 -43.46 -36.41 -121.15
CA ASN A 376 -43.87 -35.05 -121.52
C ASN A 376 -45.20 -35.06 -122.32
N ASP A 377 -45.42 -36.08 -123.16
CA ASP A 377 -46.66 -36.30 -123.91
C ASP A 377 -47.24 -37.70 -123.65
N PRO A 378 -47.66 -37.99 -122.42
CA PRO A 378 -48.16 -39.32 -122.05
C PRO A 378 -49.39 -39.70 -122.87
N HIS A 379 -49.32 -40.85 -123.53
CA HIS A 379 -50.36 -41.45 -124.34
C HIS A 379 -50.57 -42.91 -123.93
N MET A 380 -51.83 -43.24 -123.73
CA MET A 380 -52.26 -44.57 -123.34
C MET A 380 -52.48 -45.45 -124.56
N ALA A 381 -51.91 -46.65 -124.54
CA ALA A 381 -52.22 -47.70 -125.51
C ALA A 381 -53.47 -48.49 -125.08
N ALA A 382 -53.95 -49.38 -125.96
CA ALA A 382 -55.19 -50.13 -125.72
C ALA A 382 -55.16 -51.01 -124.45
N ASP A 383 -53.97 -51.39 -123.99
CA ASP A 383 -53.74 -52.18 -122.77
C ASP A 383 -53.80 -51.35 -121.48
N GLY A 384 -54.06 -50.04 -121.58
CA GLY A 384 -54.16 -49.14 -120.44
C GLY A 384 -52.82 -48.59 -119.95
N HIS A 385 -51.68 -49.03 -120.50
CA HIS A 385 -50.38 -48.49 -120.14
C HIS A 385 -50.12 -47.17 -120.85
N THR A 386 -49.52 -46.24 -120.12
CA THR A 386 -49.21 -44.90 -120.62
C THR A 386 -47.73 -44.80 -120.94
N TYR A 387 -47.44 -44.26 -122.12
CA TYR A 387 -46.11 -44.12 -122.69
C TYR A 387 -45.89 -42.71 -123.18
N GLU A 388 -44.63 -42.31 -123.31
CA GLU A 388 -44.30 -41.12 -124.08
C GLU A 388 -44.71 -41.33 -125.54
N ALA A 389 -45.63 -40.48 -126.00
CA ALA A 389 -46.26 -40.52 -127.31
C ALA A 389 -45.30 -40.81 -128.45
N LYS A 390 -44.16 -40.10 -128.47
CA LYS A 390 -43.18 -40.24 -129.54
C LYS A 390 -42.70 -41.68 -129.68
N PHE A 391 -42.38 -42.33 -128.56
CA PHE A 391 -41.81 -43.67 -128.53
C PHE A 391 -42.84 -44.75 -128.84
N ILE A 392 -44.04 -44.67 -128.23
CA ILE A 392 -45.08 -45.67 -128.52
C ILE A 392 -45.58 -45.57 -129.97
N ARG A 393 -45.67 -44.35 -130.54
CA ARG A 393 -46.00 -44.18 -131.96
C ARG A 393 -44.92 -44.74 -132.88
N ASP A 394 -43.65 -44.65 -132.49
CA ASP A 394 -42.55 -45.22 -133.27
C ASP A 394 -42.55 -46.75 -133.20
N TRP A 395 -42.79 -47.30 -132.00
CA TRP A 395 -42.97 -48.74 -131.78
C TRP A 395 -44.04 -49.33 -132.70
N LEU A 396 -45.23 -48.74 -132.73
CA LEU A 396 -46.32 -49.20 -133.59
C LEU A 396 -46.02 -49.00 -135.09
N ARG A 397 -45.27 -47.95 -135.46
CA ARG A 397 -44.88 -47.68 -136.86
C ARG A 397 -43.85 -48.67 -137.39
N ARG A 398 -42.98 -49.22 -136.55
CA ARG A 398 -42.00 -50.25 -136.93
C ARG A 398 -42.64 -51.62 -137.22
N GLY A 399 -43.96 -51.71 -137.22
CA GLY A 399 -44.73 -52.91 -137.56
C GLY A 399 -45.23 -53.69 -136.35
N HIS A 400 -44.80 -53.33 -135.14
CA HIS A 400 -45.25 -54.01 -133.93
C HIS A 400 -46.75 -53.78 -133.68
N ASN A 401 -47.42 -54.85 -133.25
CA ASN A 401 -48.83 -54.89 -132.83
C ASN A 401 -48.96 -55.24 -131.34
N THR A 402 -47.86 -55.36 -130.58
CA THR A 402 -47.87 -55.74 -129.16
C THR A 402 -47.53 -54.56 -128.23
N SER A 403 -47.97 -54.66 -126.97
CA SER A 403 -47.63 -53.72 -125.90
C SER A 403 -46.14 -53.79 -125.55
N PRO A 404 -45.42 -52.66 -125.45
CA PRO A 404 -44.01 -52.65 -125.06
C PRO A 404 -43.70 -53.19 -123.66
N ILE A 405 -44.67 -53.20 -122.74
CA ILE A 405 -44.43 -53.67 -121.35
C ILE A 405 -44.85 -55.12 -121.21
N THR A 406 -46.05 -55.46 -121.65
CA THR A 406 -46.64 -56.78 -121.41
C THR A 406 -46.38 -57.75 -122.55
N ASN A 407 -45.93 -57.24 -123.70
CA ASN A 407 -45.71 -57.98 -124.95
C ASN A 407 -46.95 -58.71 -125.48
N VAL A 408 -48.14 -58.33 -125.01
CA VAL A 408 -49.43 -58.85 -125.48
C VAL A 408 -49.91 -58.04 -126.68
N GLU A 409 -50.58 -58.69 -127.64
CA GLU A 409 -51.12 -58.00 -128.82
C GLU A 409 -52.18 -56.95 -128.43
N LEU A 410 -52.05 -55.74 -128.96
CA LEU A 410 -52.93 -54.63 -128.68
C LEU A 410 -54.21 -54.77 -129.49
N GLU A 411 -55.35 -54.74 -128.79
CA GLU A 411 -56.68 -54.82 -129.40
C GLU A 411 -56.87 -53.79 -130.52
N HIS A 412 -56.31 -52.58 -130.35
CA HIS A 412 -56.21 -51.59 -131.40
C HIS A 412 -54.94 -50.74 -131.29
N LYS A 413 -54.48 -50.20 -132.42
CA LYS A 413 -53.29 -49.33 -132.47
C LYS A 413 -53.57 -47.84 -132.18
N LYS A 414 -54.82 -47.48 -131.86
CA LYS A 414 -55.18 -46.09 -131.53
C LYS A 414 -54.66 -45.72 -130.14
N LEU A 415 -53.93 -44.61 -130.06
CA LEU A 415 -53.40 -44.08 -128.80
C LEU A 415 -54.27 -42.93 -128.30
N THR A 416 -54.55 -42.92 -127.00
CA THR A 416 -55.36 -41.90 -126.35
C THR A 416 -54.46 -40.99 -125.49
N PRO A 417 -54.41 -39.66 -125.71
CA PRO A 417 -53.62 -38.76 -124.87
C PRO A 417 -54.08 -38.82 -123.40
N ASN A 418 -53.17 -39.13 -122.47
CA ASN A 418 -53.45 -39.17 -121.04
C ASN A 418 -53.19 -37.79 -120.42
N ARG A 419 -54.17 -36.89 -120.55
CA ARG A 419 -54.05 -35.50 -120.08
C ARG A 419 -53.95 -35.39 -118.56
N ALA A 420 -54.59 -36.29 -117.81
CA ALA A 420 -54.55 -36.29 -116.34
C ALA A 420 -53.13 -36.56 -115.83
N LEU A 421 -52.45 -37.57 -116.38
CA LEU A 421 -51.06 -37.84 -116.01
C LEU A 421 -50.13 -36.71 -116.44
N ARG A 422 -50.36 -36.09 -117.61
CA ARG A 422 -49.56 -34.93 -118.02
C ARG A 422 -49.67 -33.79 -117.01
N SER A 423 -50.88 -33.42 -116.58
CA SER A 423 -51.08 -32.35 -115.60
C SER A 423 -50.46 -32.68 -114.25
N ALA A 424 -50.53 -33.93 -113.79
CA ALA A 424 -49.88 -34.35 -112.55
C ALA A 424 -48.34 -34.25 -112.61
N ILE A 425 -47.75 -34.62 -113.75
CA ILE A 425 -46.30 -34.48 -113.99
C ILE A 425 -45.90 -33.00 -114.03
N GLU A 426 -46.68 -32.16 -114.70
CA GLU A 426 -46.44 -30.71 -114.79
C GLU A 426 -46.55 -30.03 -113.43
N GLU A 427 -47.50 -30.46 -112.58
CA GLU A 427 -47.63 -29.95 -111.21
C GLU A 427 -46.45 -30.40 -110.35
N TRP A 428 -46.06 -31.67 -110.41
CA TRP A 428 -44.89 -32.17 -109.69
C TRP A 428 -43.60 -31.41 -110.07
N ARG A 429 -43.37 -31.14 -111.35
CA ARG A 429 -42.21 -30.35 -111.83
C ARG A 429 -42.18 -28.90 -111.33
N LYS A 430 -43.25 -28.37 -110.74
CA LYS A 430 -43.25 -27.04 -110.11
C LYS A 430 -42.73 -27.07 -108.67
N TYR A 431 -42.67 -28.26 -108.06
CA TYR A 431 -42.32 -28.46 -106.65
C TYR A 431 -41.03 -29.30 -106.46
N ASP A 432 -40.42 -29.76 -107.57
CA ASP A 432 -39.05 -30.27 -107.68
C ASP A 432 -38.15 -29.14 -108.23
#